data_AF-A0AAD5UTS8-F1
#
_entry.id   AF-A0AAD5UTS8-F1
#
_cell.length_a   1.000
_cell.length_b   1.000
_cell.length_c   1.000
_cell.angle_alpha   90.00
_cell.angle_beta   90.00
_cell.angle_gamma   90.00
#
_symmetry.space_group_name_H-M   'P 1'
#
loop_
_entity.id
_entity.type
_entity.pdbx_description
1 polymer ?
#
loop_
_entity_poly.entity_id
_entity_poly.type
_entity_poly.pdbx_seq_one_letter_code
_entity_poly.pdbx_strand_id
1 'polypeptide(L)'
;MAAEEASQDVVLLQQHALDTEFFVRRGVRKGFQAMSLAALPLYAAFSFSRYGRNHFTISRLLRASYIGGGVGAVGGGAFEYARSAYSKPDAVRTRRMQVAYDAADIRADDYSTIGAVLFAVLTPAIFWKRAGAIDLVLGGGAIGSATGVLTHHFKSITGDRPPTVVTPPPQKTVD
;
A
#
# COMPACT_ATOMS: atom_id res chain seq x y z
N MET A 1 -44.27 3.52 3.67
CA MET A 1 -43.49 4.48 2.86
C MET A 1 -42.39 5.15 3.68
N ALA A 2 -42.69 6.02 4.67
CA ALA A 2 -41.64 6.67 5.48
C ALA A 2 -40.71 5.71 6.27
N ALA A 3 -41.22 4.57 6.76
CA ALA A 3 -40.40 3.56 7.44
C ALA A 3 -39.46 2.78 6.51
N GLU A 4 -39.83 2.67 5.23
CA GLU A 4 -39.05 1.96 4.21
C GLU A 4 -37.92 2.85 3.70
N GLU A 5 -38.18 4.14 3.52
CA GLU A 5 -37.19 5.16 3.14
C GLU A 5 -36.11 5.32 4.23
N ALA A 6 -36.52 5.42 5.50
CA ALA A 6 -35.58 5.45 6.63
C ALA A 6 -34.72 4.18 6.73
N SER A 7 -35.24 3.01 6.34
CA SER A 7 -34.46 1.77 6.29
C SER A 7 -33.41 1.79 5.18
N GLN A 8 -33.73 2.38 4.02
CA GLN A 8 -32.82 2.48 2.88
C GLN A 8 -31.65 3.42 3.18
N ASP A 9 -31.91 4.56 3.82
CA ASP A 9 -30.87 5.52 4.22
C ASP A 9 -29.84 4.90 5.17
N VAL A 10 -30.29 4.12 6.15
CA VAL A 10 -29.40 3.41 7.10
C VAL A 10 -28.53 2.40 6.36
N VAL A 11 -29.10 1.66 5.39
CA VAL A 11 -28.35 0.70 4.58
C VAL A 11 -27.31 1.40 3.71
N LEU A 12 -27.65 2.52 3.07
CA LEU A 12 -26.73 3.28 2.23
C LEU A 12 -25.55 3.86 3.03
N LEU A 13 -25.82 4.41 4.21
CA LEU A 13 -24.78 4.90 5.12
C LEU A 13 -23.86 3.78 5.58
N GLN A 14 -24.42 2.61 5.91
CA GLN A 14 -23.62 1.45 6.31
C GLN A 14 -22.78 0.91 5.16
N GLN A 15 -23.31 0.87 3.93
CA GLN A 15 -22.55 0.48 2.75
C GLN A 15 -21.40 1.45 2.46
N HIS A 16 -21.65 2.75 2.57
CA HIS A 16 -20.63 3.79 2.39
C HIS A 16 -19.51 3.69 3.44
N ALA A 17 -19.85 3.39 4.70
CA ALA A 17 -18.87 3.17 5.76
C ALA A 17 -17.97 1.95 5.47
N LEU A 18 -18.55 0.84 5.01
CA LEU A 18 -17.80 -0.36 4.63
C LEU A 18 -16.88 -0.13 3.43
N ASP A 19 -17.36 0.63 2.44
CA ASP A 19 -16.55 0.95 1.27
C ASP A 19 -15.38 1.89 1.64
N THR A 20 -15.63 2.85 2.55
CA THR A 20 -14.58 3.71 3.11
C THR A 20 -13.53 2.91 3.86
N GLU A 21 -13.94 1.97 4.71
CA GLU A 21 -13.01 1.10 5.44
C GLU A 21 -12.13 0.27 4.49
N PHE A 22 -12.73 -0.26 3.42
CA PHE A 22 -12.00 -0.99 2.38
C PHE A 22 -10.90 -0.12 1.76
N PHE A 23 -11.22 1.13 1.39
CA PHE A 23 -10.24 2.05 0.82
C PHE A 23 -9.16 2.47 1.81
N VAL A 24 -9.50 2.66 3.09
CA VAL A 24 -8.50 2.96 4.13
C VAL A 24 -7.50 1.80 4.27
N ARG A 25 -7.98 0.56 4.40
CA ARG A 25 -7.12 -0.63 4.49
C ARG A 25 -6.22 -0.81 3.27
N ARG A 26 -6.72 -0.44 2.09
CA ARG A 26 -5.95 -0.45 0.85
C ARG A 26 -4.93 0.70 0.81
N GLY A 27 -5.33 1.91 1.21
CA GLY A 27 -4.48 3.09 1.30
C GLY A 27 -3.30 2.89 2.24
N VAL A 28 -3.52 2.24 3.37
CA VAL A 28 -2.45 1.84 4.32
C VAL A 28 -1.41 0.95 3.62
N ARG A 29 -1.85 -0.10 2.92
CA ARG A 29 -0.95 -1.04 2.24
C ARG A 29 -0.18 -0.38 1.09
N LYS A 30 -0.88 0.31 0.19
CA LYS A 30 -0.26 1.00 -0.95
C LYS A 30 0.65 2.14 -0.49
N GLY A 31 0.27 2.87 0.55
CA GLY A 31 1.10 3.90 1.18
C GLY A 31 2.38 3.34 1.79
N PHE A 32 2.30 2.21 2.49
CA PHE A 32 3.46 1.51 3.02
C PHE A 32 4.41 1.06 1.90
N GLN A 33 3.89 0.43 0.85
CA GLN A 33 4.68 -0.03 -0.29
C GLN A 33 5.39 1.13 -0.99
N ALA A 34 4.65 2.20 -1.32
CA ALA A 34 5.17 3.35 -2.05
C ALA A 34 6.25 4.08 -1.23
N MET A 35 6.01 4.33 0.05
CA MET A 35 6.99 5.02 0.89
C MET A 35 8.15 4.12 1.30
N SER A 36 7.98 2.80 1.43
CA SER A 36 9.11 1.88 1.65
C SER A 36 10.06 1.89 0.45
N LEU A 37 9.51 1.97 -0.77
CA LEU A 37 10.26 2.09 -2.01
C LEU A 37 10.95 3.46 -2.12
N ALA A 38 10.26 4.54 -1.77
CA ALA A 38 10.80 5.90 -1.81
C ALA A 38 11.78 6.19 -0.65
N ALA A 39 11.66 5.53 0.50
CA ALA A 39 12.46 5.80 1.68
C ALA A 39 13.95 5.57 1.45
N LEU A 40 14.32 4.53 0.69
CA LEU A 40 15.70 4.22 0.33
C LEU A 40 16.37 5.36 -0.48
N PRO A 41 15.85 5.79 -1.63
CA PRO A 41 16.43 6.90 -2.40
C PRO A 41 16.29 8.24 -1.68
N LEU A 42 15.20 8.50 -0.95
CA LEU A 42 15.03 9.74 -0.17
C LEU A 42 16.07 9.83 0.95
N TYR A 43 16.29 8.74 1.69
CA TYR A 43 17.33 8.70 2.73
C TYR A 43 18.73 8.80 2.13
N ALA A 44 18.99 8.14 1.00
CA ALA A 44 20.26 8.28 0.29
C ALA A 44 20.49 9.74 -0.14
N ALA A 45 19.55 10.35 -0.88
CA ALA A 45 19.66 11.73 -1.32
C ALA A 45 19.84 12.71 -0.14
N PHE A 46 19.08 12.53 0.94
CA PHE A 46 19.17 13.36 2.14
C PHE A 46 20.51 13.19 2.86
N SER A 47 20.97 11.95 3.06
CA SER A 47 22.25 11.67 3.74
C SER A 47 23.45 12.17 2.93
N PHE A 48 23.45 11.98 1.61
CA PHE A 48 24.48 12.51 0.72
C PHE A 48 24.51 14.04 0.71
N SER A 49 23.33 14.69 0.63
CA SER A 49 23.22 16.15 0.58
C SER A 49 23.63 16.81 1.91
N ARG A 50 23.22 16.24 3.04
CA ARG A 50 23.35 16.90 4.35
C ARG A 50 24.59 16.49 5.16
N TYR A 51 25.01 15.22 5.07
CA TYR A 51 25.98 14.64 6.01
C TYR A 51 27.16 13.87 5.35
N GLY A 52 27.16 13.72 4.03
CA GLY A 52 28.24 13.05 3.27
C GLY A 52 28.31 11.53 3.46
N ARG A 53 29.35 10.91 2.87
CA ARG A 53 29.53 9.43 2.78
C ARG A 53 29.73 8.74 4.14
N ASN A 54 30.30 9.42 5.13
CA ASN A 54 30.66 8.82 6.42
C ASN A 54 29.47 8.48 7.33
N HIS A 55 28.27 8.93 6.99
CA HIS A 55 27.06 8.71 7.81
C HIS A 55 26.16 7.56 7.33
N PHE A 56 26.60 6.83 6.30
CA PHE A 56 25.82 5.74 5.71
C PHE A 56 26.04 4.41 6.47
N THR A 57 25.19 4.15 7.46
CA THR A 57 25.20 2.89 8.24
C THR A 57 23.97 2.04 7.94
N ILE A 58 24.13 0.70 7.90
CA ILE A 58 23.05 -0.26 7.64
C ILE A 58 21.88 -0.10 8.62
N SER A 59 22.16 0.13 9.90
CA SER A 59 21.13 0.34 10.94
C SER A 59 20.22 1.54 10.64
N ARG A 60 20.80 2.67 10.23
CA ARG A 60 20.01 3.86 9.86
C ARG A 60 19.25 3.69 8.55
N LEU A 61 19.81 2.96 7.58
CA LEU A 61 19.12 2.67 6.32
C LEU A 61 17.88 1.80 6.56
N LEU A 62 18.04 0.72 7.34
CA LEU A 62 16.93 -0.15 7.74
C LEU A 62 15.88 0.60 8.56
N ARG A 63 16.33 1.48 9.45
CA ARG A 63 15.42 2.33 10.23
C ARG A 63 14.65 3.30 9.36
N ALA A 64 15.31 3.93 8.40
CA ALA A 64 14.67 4.83 7.46
C ALA A 64 13.62 4.11 6.59
N SER A 65 13.86 2.86 6.19
CA SER A 65 12.92 2.12 5.35
C SER A 65 11.61 1.79 6.08
N TYR A 66 11.65 1.26 7.31
CA TYR A 66 10.41 0.94 8.03
C TYR A 66 9.73 2.18 8.62
N ILE A 67 10.47 3.21 9.03
CA ILE A 67 9.87 4.48 9.46
C ILE A 67 9.20 5.16 8.28
N GLY A 68 9.87 5.22 7.13
CA GLY A 68 9.30 5.77 5.89
C GLY A 68 8.05 4.99 5.46
N GLY A 69 8.11 3.66 5.48
CA GLY A 69 6.96 2.80 5.25
C GLY A 69 5.81 3.06 6.23
N GLY A 70 6.10 3.19 7.53
CA GLY A 70 5.11 3.50 8.55
C GLY A 70 4.44 4.86 8.36
N VAL A 71 5.21 5.91 8.03
CA VAL A 71 4.67 7.24 7.68
C VAL A 71 3.78 7.13 6.44
N GLY A 72 4.19 6.36 5.43
CA GLY A 72 3.39 6.10 4.25
C GLY A 72 2.09 5.36 4.53
N ALA A 73 2.12 4.40 5.45
CA ALA A 73 0.93 3.66 5.88
C ALA A 73 -0.12 4.59 6.49
N VAL A 74 0.31 5.43 7.44
CA VAL A 74 -0.58 6.41 8.08
C VAL A 74 -1.05 7.46 7.07
N GLY A 75 -0.15 8.01 6.26
CA GLY A 75 -0.48 9.01 5.25
C GLY A 75 -1.43 8.50 4.17
N GLY A 76 -1.18 7.30 3.65
CA GLY A 76 -2.04 6.67 2.64
C GLY A 76 -3.43 6.30 3.18
N GLY A 77 -3.50 5.81 4.41
CA GLY A 77 -4.77 5.54 5.09
C GLY A 77 -5.58 6.82 5.34
N ALA A 78 -4.94 7.88 5.85
CA ALA A 78 -5.58 9.17 6.09
C ALA A 78 -6.04 9.84 4.79
N PHE A 79 -5.21 9.77 3.73
CA PHE A 79 -5.56 10.31 2.42
C PHE A 79 -6.79 9.62 1.82
N GLU A 80 -6.82 8.28 1.82
CA GLU A 80 -7.97 7.54 1.31
C GLU A 80 -9.21 7.67 2.20
N TYR A 81 -9.04 7.86 3.51
CA TYR A 81 -10.15 8.20 4.41
C TYR A 81 -10.74 9.55 4.03
N ALA A 82 -9.93 10.60 3.96
CA ALA A 82 -10.40 11.94 3.59
C ALA A 82 -11.06 11.93 2.21
N ARG A 83 -10.43 11.28 1.22
CA ARG A 83 -10.97 11.17 -0.13
C ARG A 83 -12.32 10.44 -0.16
N SER A 84 -12.44 9.32 0.55
CA SER A 84 -13.66 8.50 0.56
C SER A 84 -14.79 9.14 1.36
N ALA A 85 -14.49 9.79 2.49
CA ALA A 85 -15.47 10.45 3.35
C ALA A 85 -16.15 11.66 2.70
N TYR A 86 -15.47 12.36 1.78
CA TYR A 86 -16.05 13.50 1.04
C TYR A 86 -16.58 13.11 -0.35
N SER A 87 -16.61 11.82 -0.69
CA SER A 87 -17.08 11.35 -2.01
C SER A 87 -18.53 10.85 -1.96
N LYS A 88 -19.26 10.99 -3.07
CA LYS A 88 -20.63 10.46 -3.20
C LYS A 88 -20.64 8.91 -3.06
N PRO A 89 -21.65 8.31 -2.39
CA PRO A 89 -21.73 6.86 -2.17
C PRO A 89 -21.59 6.03 -3.46
N ASP A 90 -22.25 6.44 -4.53
CA ASP A 90 -22.25 5.71 -5.81
C ASP A 90 -20.88 5.73 -6.51
N ALA A 91 -20.15 6.83 -6.36
CA ALA A 91 -18.80 6.98 -6.92
C ALA A 91 -17.81 6.09 -6.16
N VAL A 92 -17.93 6.02 -4.84
CA VAL A 92 -17.12 5.13 -3.99
C VAL A 92 -17.42 3.67 -4.33
N ARG A 93 -18.69 3.32 -4.54
CA ARG A 93 -19.12 1.97 -4.89
C ARG A 93 -18.58 1.50 -6.24
N THR A 94 -18.70 2.35 -7.26
CA THR A 94 -18.18 2.05 -8.61
C THR A 94 -16.66 1.88 -8.58
N ARG A 95 -15.96 2.76 -7.87
CA ARG A 95 -14.51 2.65 -7.68
C ARG A 95 -14.15 1.34 -6.97
N ARG A 96 -14.91 0.93 -5.96
CA ARG A 96 -14.65 -0.30 -5.21
C ARG A 96 -14.73 -1.51 -6.13
N MET A 97 -15.72 -1.58 -7.02
CA MET A 97 -15.84 -2.68 -7.98
C MET A 97 -14.63 -2.73 -8.91
N GLN A 98 -14.25 -1.61 -9.52
CA GLN A 98 -13.08 -1.57 -10.41
C GLN A 98 -11.80 -2.05 -9.70
N VAL A 99 -11.61 -1.53 -8.49
CA VAL A 99 -10.43 -1.79 -7.68
C VAL A 99 -10.37 -3.22 -7.14
N ALA A 100 -11.52 -3.81 -6.78
CA ALA A 100 -11.57 -5.16 -6.22
C ALA A 100 -11.29 -6.25 -7.28
N TYR A 101 -11.52 -5.96 -8.55
CA TYR A 101 -11.29 -6.89 -9.66
C TYR A 101 -10.03 -6.59 -10.48
N ASP A 102 -9.22 -5.62 -10.05
CA ASP A 102 -7.94 -5.34 -10.71
C ASP A 102 -6.92 -6.43 -10.37
N ALA A 103 -6.77 -7.40 -11.29
CA ALA A 103 -5.83 -8.50 -11.16
C ALA A 103 -4.36 -8.05 -11.13
N ALA A 104 -4.04 -6.89 -11.70
CA ALA A 104 -2.69 -6.33 -11.64
C ALA A 104 -2.35 -5.90 -10.23
N ASP A 105 -3.26 -5.18 -9.59
CA ASP A 105 -3.10 -4.72 -8.22
C ASP A 105 -2.99 -5.86 -7.22
N ILE A 106 -3.82 -6.90 -7.37
CA ILE A 106 -3.78 -8.09 -6.51
C ILE A 106 -2.42 -8.79 -6.64
N ARG A 107 -1.95 -9.02 -7.87
CA ARG A 107 -0.62 -9.62 -8.09
C ARG A 107 0.49 -8.76 -7.51
N ALA A 108 0.45 -7.44 -7.71
CA ALA A 108 1.45 -6.54 -7.15
C ALA A 108 1.55 -6.66 -5.61
N ASP A 109 0.40 -6.75 -4.93
CA ASP A 109 0.34 -6.94 -3.49
C ASP A 109 0.88 -8.31 -3.05
N ASP A 110 0.64 -9.38 -3.82
CA ASP A 110 1.21 -10.71 -3.55
C ASP A 110 2.73 -10.70 -3.65
N TYR A 111 3.29 -10.14 -4.74
CA TYR A 111 4.74 -10.01 -4.91
C TYR A 111 5.35 -9.18 -3.77
N SER A 112 4.69 -8.09 -3.36
CA SER A 112 5.11 -7.28 -2.23
C SER A 112 5.13 -8.07 -0.93
N THR A 113 4.08 -8.84 -0.65
CA THR A 113 3.96 -9.63 0.59
C THR A 113 5.00 -10.74 0.64
N ILE A 114 5.19 -11.48 -0.47
CA ILE A 114 6.22 -12.51 -0.60
C ILE A 114 7.61 -11.89 -0.38
N GLY A 115 7.90 -10.77 -1.05
CA GLY A 115 9.16 -10.05 -0.87
C GLY A 115 9.37 -9.62 0.58
N ALA A 116 8.34 -9.07 1.22
CA ALA A 116 8.41 -8.62 2.62
C ALA A 116 8.73 -9.78 3.57
N VAL A 117 8.04 -10.90 3.47
CA VAL A 117 8.29 -12.08 4.32
C VAL A 117 9.69 -12.65 4.08
N LEU A 118 10.10 -12.78 2.81
CA LEU A 118 11.43 -13.29 2.47
C LEU A 118 12.54 -12.43 3.05
N PHE A 119 12.50 -11.11 2.84
CA PHE A 119 13.55 -10.22 3.34
C PHE A 119 13.46 -9.94 4.83
N ALA A 120 12.29 -10.08 5.46
CA ALA A 120 12.17 -10.02 6.93
C ALA A 120 12.93 -11.16 7.62
N VAL A 121 13.12 -12.31 6.94
CA VAL A 121 13.90 -13.45 7.44
C VAL A 121 15.34 -13.43 6.93
N LEU A 122 15.54 -13.09 5.65
CA LEU A 122 16.87 -13.07 5.02
C LEU A 122 17.76 -11.95 5.58
N THR A 123 17.19 -10.76 5.84
CA THR A 123 17.97 -9.60 6.30
C THR A 123 18.61 -9.84 7.66
N PRO A 124 17.89 -10.37 8.69
CA PRO A 124 18.52 -10.80 9.93
C PRO A 124 19.60 -11.86 9.72
N ALA A 125 19.37 -12.83 8.84
CA ALA A 125 20.32 -13.92 8.60
C ALA A 125 21.66 -13.41 8.04
N ILE A 126 21.62 -12.44 7.12
CA ILE A 126 22.82 -11.89 6.47
C ILE A 126 23.49 -10.81 7.34
N PHE A 127 22.70 -9.93 7.95
CA PHE A 127 23.20 -8.75 8.66
C PHE A 127 23.19 -8.92 10.19
N TRP A 128 23.25 -10.16 10.67
CA TRP A 128 23.32 -10.49 12.09
C TRP A 128 24.49 -9.71 12.75
N LYS A 129 24.22 -9.08 13.91
CA LYS A 129 25.12 -8.15 14.64
C LYS A 129 25.42 -6.79 14.00
N ARG A 130 24.94 -6.48 12.79
CA ARG A 130 25.15 -5.16 12.16
C ARG A 130 24.06 -4.13 12.49
N ALA A 131 22.92 -4.58 12.98
CA ALA A 131 21.83 -3.75 13.47
C ALA A 131 21.02 -4.51 14.54
N GLY A 132 20.10 -3.83 15.24
CA GLY A 132 19.19 -4.47 16.18
C GLY A 132 18.18 -5.39 15.47
N ALA A 133 17.69 -6.42 16.15
CA ALA A 133 16.77 -7.40 15.57
C ALA A 133 15.49 -6.75 14.98
N ILE A 134 14.95 -5.74 15.65
CA ILE A 134 13.76 -4.99 15.18
C ILE A 134 14.08 -4.26 13.87
N ASP A 135 15.21 -3.55 13.80
CA ASP A 135 15.62 -2.84 12.58
C ASP A 135 15.85 -3.83 11.42
N LEU A 136 16.41 -5.02 11.70
CA LEU A 136 16.65 -6.07 10.70
C LEU A 136 15.36 -6.68 10.14
N VAL A 137 14.41 -7.02 11.02
CA VAL A 137 13.14 -7.65 10.61
C VAL A 137 12.23 -6.64 9.92
N LEU A 138 12.00 -5.48 10.55
CA LEU A 138 11.10 -4.46 9.99
C LEU A 138 11.71 -3.79 8.76
N GLY A 139 13.01 -3.45 8.82
CA GLY A 139 13.71 -2.84 7.70
C GLY A 139 13.84 -3.82 6.52
N GLY A 140 14.11 -5.10 6.80
CA GLY A 140 14.09 -6.17 5.80
C GLY A 140 12.72 -6.34 5.15
N GLY A 141 11.65 -6.39 5.95
CA GLY A 141 10.28 -6.45 5.44
C GLY A 141 9.90 -5.26 4.56
N ALA A 142 10.27 -4.04 4.96
CA ALA A 142 10.04 -2.84 4.15
C ALA A 142 10.78 -2.90 2.80
N ILE A 143 12.07 -3.26 2.80
CA ILE A 143 12.87 -3.40 1.56
C ILE A 143 12.33 -4.52 0.68
N GLY A 144 11.96 -5.65 1.28
CA GLY A 144 11.34 -6.78 0.58
C GLY A 144 10.03 -6.41 -0.09
N SER A 145 9.18 -5.63 0.60
CA SER A 145 7.90 -5.15 0.07
C SER A 145 8.10 -4.28 -1.18
N ALA A 146 9.09 -3.38 -1.14
CA ALA A 146 9.45 -2.53 -2.27
C ALA A 146 10.02 -3.33 -3.45
N THR A 147 10.92 -4.27 -3.14
CA THR A 147 11.54 -5.16 -4.15
C THR A 147 10.49 -6.03 -4.85
N GLY A 148 9.48 -6.52 -4.11
CA GLY A 148 8.37 -7.27 -4.67
C GLY A 148 7.54 -6.46 -5.68
N VAL A 149 7.17 -5.23 -5.31
CA VAL A 149 6.43 -4.31 -6.21
C VAL A 149 7.25 -3.99 -7.47
N LEU A 150 8.55 -3.73 -7.32
CA LEU A 150 9.45 -3.51 -8.47
C LEU A 150 9.52 -4.73 -9.39
N THR A 151 9.58 -5.92 -8.81
CA THR A 151 9.61 -7.19 -9.58
C THR A 151 8.32 -7.36 -10.37
N HIS A 152 7.17 -7.06 -9.78
CA HIS A 152 5.89 -7.10 -10.49
C HIS A 152 5.84 -6.11 -11.66
N HIS A 153 6.29 -4.86 -11.46
CA HIS A 153 6.34 -3.87 -12.53
C HIS A 153 7.30 -4.27 -13.65
N PHE A 154 8.48 -4.78 -13.29
CA PHE A 154 9.44 -5.27 -14.26
C PHE A 154 8.85 -6.40 -15.11
N LYS A 155 8.22 -7.39 -14.47
CA LYS A 155 7.53 -8.50 -15.16
C LYS A 155 6.40 -8.02 -16.08
N SER A 156 5.62 -7.05 -15.61
CA SER A 156 4.53 -6.45 -16.39
C SER A 156 5.03 -5.71 -17.64
N ILE A 157 6.21 -5.09 -17.57
CA ILE A 157 6.86 -4.44 -18.72
C ILE A 157 7.43 -5.50 -19.68
N THR A 158 8.00 -6.59 -19.16
CA THR A 158 8.59 -7.68 -19.98
C THR A 158 7.57 -8.63 -20.62
N GLY A 159 6.27 -8.44 -20.39
CA GLY A 159 5.21 -9.12 -21.13
C GLY A 159 4.34 -10.10 -20.34
N ASP A 160 4.61 -10.33 -19.05
CA ASP A 160 3.70 -11.09 -18.16
C ASP A 160 2.63 -10.15 -17.61
N ARG A 161 1.64 -9.84 -18.46
CA ARG A 161 0.52 -8.99 -18.07
C ARG A 161 -0.58 -9.81 -17.37
N PRO A 162 -1.11 -9.34 -16.24
CA PRO A 162 -2.27 -9.93 -15.60
C PRO A 162 -3.46 -9.99 -16.57
N PRO A 163 -4.32 -11.02 -16.49
CA PRO A 163 -5.53 -11.09 -17.30
C PRO A 163 -6.47 -9.92 -16.95
N THR A 164 -7.03 -9.27 -17.98
CA THR A 164 -8.05 -8.24 -17.79
C THR A 164 -9.35 -8.89 -17.35
N VAL A 165 -9.75 -8.65 -16.11
CA VAL A 165 -11.03 -9.12 -15.58
C VAL A 165 -12.12 -8.15 -16.05
N VAL A 166 -13.16 -8.68 -16.72
CA VAL A 166 -14.34 -7.90 -17.06
C VAL A 166 -15.09 -7.56 -15.78
N THR A 167 -15.14 -6.28 -15.43
CA THR A 167 -15.88 -5.80 -14.26
C THR A 167 -17.36 -5.66 -14.60
N PRO A 168 -18.27 -5.95 -13.66
CA PRO A 168 -19.68 -5.64 -13.83
C PRO A 168 -19.86 -4.14 -14.14
N PRO A 169 -20.74 -3.77 -15.09
CA PRO A 169 -20.95 -2.36 -15.41
C PRO A 169 -21.41 -1.58 -14.17
N PRO A 170 -21.00 -0.30 -14.03
CA PRO A 170 -21.48 0.53 -12.94
C PRO A 170 -23.01 0.58 -12.98
N GLN A 171 -23.65 0.34 -11.83
CA GLN A 171 -25.09 0.54 -11.71
C GLN A 171 -25.36 2.03 -11.99
N LYS A 172 -26.00 2.32 -13.12
CA LYS A 172 -26.55 3.66 -13.38
C LYS A 172 -27.65 3.89 -12.36
N THR A 173 -27.51 4.94 -11.56
CA THR A 173 -28.63 5.53 -10.84
C THR A 173 -29.67 5.94 -11.89
N VAL A 174 -30.89 5.41 -11.78
CA VAL A 174 -32.02 5.89 -12.56
C VAL A 174 -32.42 7.20 -11.90
N ASP A 175 -32.13 8.31 -12.57
CA ASP A 175 -32.58 9.66 -12.18
C ASP A 175 -34.10 9.80 -12.32
#